data_AF-A0A4V2QCS9-F1
#
_entry.id   AF-A0A4V2QCS9-F1
#
_cell.length_a   1.000
_cell.length_b   1.000
_cell.length_c   1.000
_cell.angle_alpha   90.00
_cell.angle_beta   90.00
_cell.angle_gamma   90.00
#
_symmetry.space_group_name_H-M   'P 1'
#
loop_
_entity.id
_entity.type
_entity.pdbx_description
1 polymer ?
#
loop_
_entity_poly.entity_id
_entity_poly.type
_entity_poly.pdbx_seq_one_letter_code
_entity_poly.pdbx_strand_id
1 'polypeptide(L)'
;MEQQYKYIFEEAVKKSALNAEGKFDYKKLEFKRAGLADCIIKEEKEELIFTFDLNDLKPFQEIRKEKKYKKLLVLLDAAGLVNLYKDYFFRLSDDNLYYDRNGRVTVLRRDVYERGTAADEQQFITCYKALIGYTLQKRYKYEDYLDGGMNLMKKDKFLAKIMPLETLEEIVDFLGQEYQEEDIAFREKRMEVERSWYRINRWYLFISLLLIIGASAYIMYASFVQRPRTDAIISADNAFMESNYVGVIDSLKNVDMQYLDKYKKYMLSVAYVKSENLTSEQKENILASISINGDEKLKEYWIYLGRLNTDEAENIALQRSDDQLLLYCYLTKRSLLEKNTELSGAEKTALLNDMESKIEELAGKYETEE
;
A
#
# COMPACT_ATOMS: atom_id res chain seq x y z
N MET A 1 -22.22 -18.95 23.49
CA MET A 1 -22.78 -18.67 24.83
C MET A 1 -22.12 -17.38 25.31
N GLU A 2 -22.55 -16.24 24.77
CA GLU A 2 -22.07 -14.93 25.24
C GLU A 2 -22.70 -14.67 26.60
N GLN A 3 -21.89 -14.58 27.65
CA GLN A 3 -22.30 -14.01 28.92
C GLN A 3 -22.60 -12.53 28.67
N GLN A 4 -23.88 -12.20 28.52
CA GLN A 4 -24.36 -10.83 28.46
C GLN A 4 -24.11 -10.22 29.85
N TYR A 5 -23.06 -9.40 29.98
CA TYR A 5 -22.76 -8.69 31.21
C TYR A 5 -23.96 -7.82 31.56
N LYS A 6 -24.61 -8.12 32.68
CA LYS A 6 -25.76 -7.36 33.18
C LYS A 6 -25.24 -6.05 33.77
N TYR A 7 -25.38 -4.94 33.06
CA TYR A 7 -25.01 -3.62 33.57
C TYR A 7 -26.11 -3.11 34.50
N ILE A 8 -25.91 -3.33 35.80
CA ILE A 8 -26.79 -2.88 36.87
C ILE A 8 -26.19 -1.61 37.48
N PHE A 9 -27.01 -0.55 37.56
CA PHE A 9 -26.62 0.70 38.21
C PHE A 9 -27.45 0.89 39.48
N GLU A 10 -26.79 1.14 40.61
CA GLU A 10 -27.45 1.40 41.89
C GLU A 10 -27.23 2.84 42.35
N GLU A 11 -28.31 3.49 42.79
CA GLU A 11 -28.28 4.87 43.27
C GLU A 11 -29.10 4.99 44.56
N ALA A 12 -28.47 5.51 45.61
CA ALA A 12 -29.14 5.84 46.87
C ALA A 12 -29.65 7.28 46.82
N VAL A 13 -30.95 7.48 47.03
CA VAL A 13 -31.60 8.78 47.01
C VAL A 13 -32.30 9.02 48.34
N LYS A 14 -32.03 10.17 48.97
CA LYS A 14 -32.74 10.56 50.21
C LYS A 14 -34.22 10.76 49.92
N LYS A 15 -35.09 10.27 50.81
CA LYS A 15 -36.54 10.48 50.69
C LYS A 15 -36.91 11.95 50.61
N SER A 16 -36.20 12.81 51.35
CA SER A 16 -36.40 14.27 51.32
C SER A 16 -36.03 14.94 50.00
N ALA A 17 -35.38 14.23 49.06
CA ALA A 17 -35.03 14.72 47.74
C ALA A 17 -36.07 14.35 46.67
N LEU A 18 -37.12 13.61 47.04
CA LEU A 18 -38.20 13.18 46.17
C LEU A 18 -39.53 13.77 46.63
N ASN A 19 -40.44 13.97 45.69
CA ASN A 19 -41.84 14.31 45.92
C ASN A 19 -42.67 13.07 46.26
N ALA A 20 -42.23 11.88 45.86
CA ALA A 20 -42.92 10.62 46.12
C ALA A 20 -43.04 10.34 47.63
N GLU A 21 -44.28 10.18 48.10
CA GLU A 21 -44.59 9.93 49.50
C GLU A 21 -45.18 8.53 49.69
N GLY A 22 -44.36 7.62 50.19
CA GLY A 22 -44.81 6.31 50.63
C GLY A 22 -44.97 5.28 49.51
N LYS A 23 -45.49 4.10 49.88
CA LYS A 23 -45.38 2.88 49.08
C LYS A 23 -46.10 2.94 47.73
N PHE A 24 -47.20 3.69 47.63
CA PHE A 24 -47.96 3.80 46.38
C PHE A 24 -47.16 4.54 45.30
N ASP A 25 -46.56 5.68 45.67
CA ASP A 25 -45.73 6.46 44.75
C ASP A 25 -44.47 5.70 44.36
N TYR A 26 -43.82 5.02 45.31
CA TYR A 26 -42.66 4.17 44.98
C TYR A 26 -43.02 3.07 43.97
N LYS A 27 -44.19 2.43 44.12
CA LYS A 27 -44.69 1.44 43.15
C LYS A 27 -45.00 2.06 41.79
N LYS A 28 -45.47 3.31 41.75
CA LYS A 28 -45.62 4.07 40.49
C LYS A 28 -44.27 4.30 39.81
N LEU A 29 -43.21 4.62 40.56
CA LEU A 29 -41.86 4.80 40.01
C LEU A 29 -41.25 3.50 39.46
N GLU A 30 -41.55 2.35 40.07
CA GLU A 30 -41.15 1.01 39.60
C GLU A 30 -41.96 0.51 38.39
N PHE A 31 -43.05 1.20 38.01
CA PHE A 31 -43.94 0.71 36.97
C PHE A 31 -43.23 0.66 35.60
N LYS A 32 -43.23 -0.52 34.98
CA LYS A 32 -42.61 -0.73 33.67
C LYS A 32 -43.38 0.02 32.59
N ARG A 33 -42.70 0.94 31.92
CA ARG A 33 -43.26 1.72 30.82
C ARG A 33 -42.18 2.03 29.79
N ALA A 34 -42.53 1.96 28.51
CA ALA A 34 -41.62 2.34 27.43
C ALA A 34 -41.12 3.79 27.64
N GLY A 35 -39.82 4.00 27.46
CA GLY A 35 -39.14 5.27 27.70
C GLY A 35 -38.69 5.52 29.15
N LEU A 36 -38.93 4.59 30.08
CA LEU A 36 -38.38 4.61 31.44
C LEU A 36 -37.43 3.43 31.65
N ALA A 37 -36.32 3.65 32.36
CA ALA A 37 -35.39 2.58 32.71
C ALA A 37 -36.03 1.65 33.74
N ASP A 38 -36.06 0.35 33.48
CA ASP A 38 -36.59 -0.61 34.46
C ASP A 38 -35.82 -0.48 35.79
N CYS A 39 -36.54 -0.30 36.90
CA CYS A 39 -35.93 -0.16 38.21
C CYS A 39 -36.69 -0.92 39.30
N ILE A 40 -35.97 -1.25 40.36
CA ILE A 40 -36.51 -1.77 41.62
C ILE A 40 -36.07 -0.81 42.73
N ILE A 41 -36.99 -0.48 43.63
CA ILE A 41 -36.77 0.43 44.74
C ILE A 41 -36.79 -0.36 46.04
N LYS A 42 -35.69 -0.31 46.79
CA LYS A 42 -35.61 -0.81 48.16
C LYS A 42 -35.62 0.36 49.13
N GLU A 43 -36.44 0.26 50.16
CA GLU A 43 -36.56 1.30 51.17
C GLU A 43 -35.60 1.01 52.35
N GLU A 44 -34.70 1.95 52.65
CA GLU A 44 -33.72 1.84 53.74
C GLU A 44 -33.74 3.09 54.63
N LYS A 45 -34.43 3.02 55.77
CA LYS A 45 -34.56 4.13 56.75
C LYS A 45 -35.00 5.46 56.08
N GLU A 46 -34.06 6.36 55.82
CA GLU A 46 -34.27 7.71 55.25
C GLU A 46 -33.94 7.78 53.74
N GLU A 47 -33.54 6.67 53.13
CA GLU A 47 -33.10 6.57 51.75
C GLU A 47 -33.90 5.51 50.97
N LEU A 48 -33.95 5.69 49.66
CA LEU A 48 -34.45 4.73 48.69
C LEU A 48 -33.29 4.32 47.79
N ILE A 49 -33.04 3.02 47.70
CA ILE A 49 -32.03 2.44 46.83
C ILE A 49 -32.71 2.04 45.52
N PHE A 50 -32.40 2.75 44.45
CA PHE A 50 -32.84 2.42 43.10
C PHE A 50 -31.82 1.50 42.44
N THR A 51 -32.26 0.32 42.00
CA THR A 51 -31.46 -0.60 41.18
C THR A 51 -32.02 -0.58 39.76
N PHE A 52 -31.27 -0.05 38.81
CA PHE A 52 -31.65 0.08 37.40
C PHE A 52 -31.03 -1.02 36.54
N ASP A 53 -31.80 -1.54 35.59
CA ASP A 53 -31.32 -2.46 34.55
C ASP A 53 -31.02 -1.67 33.27
N LEU A 54 -29.73 -1.48 32.95
CA LEU A 54 -29.26 -0.62 31.86
C LEU A 54 -28.61 -1.42 30.71
N ASN A 55 -28.95 -2.69 30.57
CA ASN A 55 -28.43 -3.52 29.48
C ASN A 55 -28.78 -2.91 28.12
N ASP A 56 -27.81 -2.95 27.20
CA ASP A 56 -27.94 -2.45 25.82
C ASP A 56 -28.29 -0.96 25.71
N LEU A 57 -28.22 -0.21 26.83
CA LEU A 57 -28.38 1.23 26.88
C LEU A 57 -27.02 1.93 26.97
N LYS A 58 -26.86 3.02 26.22
CA LYS A 58 -25.71 3.91 26.31
C LYS A 58 -26.10 5.21 27.00
N PRO A 59 -25.22 5.80 27.84
CA PRO A 59 -25.44 7.14 28.37
C PRO A 59 -25.63 8.16 27.24
N PHE A 60 -26.58 9.06 27.38
CA PHE A 60 -26.90 10.03 26.33
C PHE A 60 -25.71 10.92 25.97
N GLN A 61 -24.77 11.18 26.89
CA GLN A 61 -23.55 11.94 26.59
C GLN A 61 -22.72 11.36 25.42
N GLU A 62 -22.81 10.05 25.17
CA GLU A 62 -22.12 9.40 24.07
C GLU A 62 -22.69 9.77 22.69
N ILE A 63 -23.92 10.28 22.62
CA ILE A 63 -24.60 10.67 21.36
C ILE A 63 -23.77 11.65 20.54
N ARG A 64 -22.93 12.45 21.20
CA ARG A 64 -22.04 13.42 20.55
C ARG A 64 -21.03 12.74 19.62
N LYS A 65 -20.64 11.49 19.89
CA LYS A 65 -19.72 10.68 19.06
C LYS A 65 -20.41 10.07 17.83
N GLU A 66 -21.73 9.95 17.85
CA GLU A 66 -22.51 9.36 16.77
C GLU A 66 -22.55 10.25 15.52
N LYS A 67 -22.89 9.64 14.37
CA LYS A 67 -23.09 10.36 13.10
C LYS A 67 -24.35 11.24 13.16
N LYS A 68 -24.42 12.28 12.33
CA LYS A 68 -25.53 13.27 12.32
C LYS A 68 -26.91 12.61 12.19
N TYR A 69 -27.10 11.65 11.27
CA TYR A 69 -28.39 10.94 11.13
C TYR A 69 -28.84 10.26 12.43
N LYS A 70 -27.91 9.61 13.15
CA LYS A 70 -28.22 8.90 14.40
C LYS A 70 -28.56 9.89 15.52
N LYS A 71 -27.88 11.04 15.56
CA LYS A 71 -28.22 12.13 16.49
C LYS A 71 -29.64 12.65 16.25
N LEU A 72 -30.01 12.89 14.99
CA LEU A 72 -31.34 13.37 14.62
C LEU A 72 -32.41 12.33 14.98
N LEU A 73 -32.18 11.05 14.68
CA LEU A 73 -33.08 9.95 15.05
C LEU A 73 -33.35 9.90 16.57
N VAL A 74 -32.29 9.99 17.38
CA VAL A 74 -32.39 9.96 18.84
C VAL A 74 -33.10 11.21 19.38
N LEU A 75 -32.87 12.39 18.80
CA LEU A 75 -33.58 13.61 19.19
C LEU A 75 -35.08 13.51 18.87
N LEU A 76 -35.43 12.97 17.69
CA LEU A 76 -36.83 12.74 17.31
C LEU A 76 -37.55 11.80 18.29
N ASP A 77 -36.87 10.74 18.74
CA ASP A 77 -37.44 9.83 19.75
C ASP A 77 -37.56 10.51 21.14
N ALA A 78 -36.56 11.34 21.52
CA ALA A 78 -36.61 12.11 22.77
C ALA A 78 -37.82 13.06 22.85
N ALA A 79 -38.31 13.59 21.72
CA ALA A 79 -39.52 14.41 21.70
C ALA A 79 -40.75 13.65 22.21
N GLY A 80 -40.83 12.34 21.94
CA GLY A 80 -41.91 11.47 22.39
C GLY A 80 -42.02 11.34 23.92
N LEU A 81 -40.95 11.68 24.65
CA LEU A 81 -40.93 11.70 26.11
C LEU A 81 -41.88 12.75 26.70
N VAL A 82 -42.43 13.69 25.92
CA VAL A 82 -43.45 14.65 26.38
C VAL A 82 -44.65 13.94 27.02
N ASN A 83 -45.03 12.76 26.49
CA ASN A 83 -46.13 11.97 27.04
C ASN A 83 -45.79 11.36 28.40
N LEU A 84 -44.53 10.96 28.61
CA LEU A 84 -44.05 10.52 29.92
C LEU A 84 -43.93 11.69 30.88
N TYR A 85 -43.50 12.85 30.37
CA TYR A 85 -43.32 14.08 31.16
C TYR A 85 -44.64 14.55 31.75
N LYS A 86 -45.79 14.28 31.10
CA LYS A 86 -47.12 14.54 31.65
C LYS A 86 -47.45 13.70 32.90
N ASP A 87 -46.88 12.50 33.01
CA ASP A 87 -47.22 11.53 34.06
C ASP A 87 -46.18 11.41 35.18
N TYR A 88 -44.93 11.78 34.87
CA TYR A 88 -43.77 11.70 35.75
C TYR A 88 -42.96 12.99 35.70
N PHE A 89 -42.46 13.41 36.86
CA PHE A 89 -41.48 14.48 36.94
C PHE A 89 -40.09 13.92 36.66
N PHE A 90 -39.38 14.47 35.69
CA PHE A 90 -37.97 14.14 35.44
C PHE A 90 -37.25 15.29 34.74
N ARG A 91 -35.92 15.30 34.82
CA ARG A 91 -35.10 16.25 34.04
C ARG A 91 -34.81 15.67 32.66
N LEU A 92 -35.13 16.43 31.62
CA LEU A 92 -34.77 16.09 30.24
C LEU A 92 -33.35 16.62 29.95
N SER A 93 -32.34 15.98 30.52
CA SER A 93 -30.93 16.38 30.47
C SER A 93 -30.01 15.26 29.98
N ASP A 94 -28.78 15.59 29.58
CA ASP A 94 -27.84 14.63 29.01
C ASP A 94 -27.32 13.59 30.01
N ASP A 95 -27.41 13.87 31.31
CA ASP A 95 -27.01 12.97 32.40
C ASP A 95 -28.15 12.06 32.91
N ASN A 96 -29.39 12.31 32.51
CA ASN A 96 -30.57 11.56 32.93
C ASN A 96 -31.18 10.70 31.82
N LEU A 97 -30.63 10.79 30.61
CA LEU A 97 -31.11 10.06 29.44
C LEU A 97 -30.11 8.98 29.03
N TYR A 98 -30.67 7.93 28.46
CA TYR A 98 -29.96 6.83 27.83
C TYR A 98 -30.60 6.54 26.48
N TYR A 99 -29.88 5.86 25.59
CA TYR A 99 -30.45 5.41 24.33
C TYR A 99 -29.96 4.03 23.91
N ASP A 100 -30.80 3.28 23.21
CA ASP A 100 -30.47 1.94 22.70
C ASP A 100 -29.87 1.95 21.29
N ARG A 101 -29.53 0.77 20.77
CA ARG A 101 -28.99 0.60 19.40
C ARG A 101 -29.94 1.11 18.31
N ASN A 102 -31.24 1.10 18.56
CA ASN A 102 -32.28 1.60 17.63
C ASN A 102 -32.49 3.11 17.77
N GLY A 103 -31.99 3.72 18.85
CA GLY A 103 -32.10 5.15 19.12
C GLY A 103 -33.31 5.50 19.97
N ARG A 104 -33.93 4.50 20.61
CA ARG A 104 -35.00 4.72 21.58
C ARG A 104 -34.41 5.29 22.85
N VAL A 105 -34.99 6.38 23.34
CA VAL A 105 -34.53 7.16 24.48
C VAL A 105 -35.26 6.70 25.73
N THR A 106 -34.48 6.57 26.79
CA THR A 106 -34.93 6.06 28.09
C THR A 106 -34.52 7.04 29.18
N VAL A 107 -35.47 7.43 30.03
CA VAL A 107 -35.25 8.24 31.22
C VAL A 107 -34.80 7.36 32.37
N LEU A 108 -33.70 7.74 33.04
CA LEU A 108 -33.19 7.03 34.20
C LEU A 108 -33.99 7.43 35.46
N ARG A 109 -33.77 8.65 35.96
CA ARG A 109 -34.34 9.18 37.20
C ARG A 109 -35.65 9.88 36.92
N ARG A 110 -36.63 9.57 37.75
CA ARG A 110 -38.01 10.02 37.65
C ARG A 110 -38.67 10.04 39.02
N ASP A 111 -39.67 10.89 39.15
CA ASP A 111 -40.41 11.13 40.37
C ASP A 111 -41.89 11.41 40.04
N VAL A 112 -42.70 11.61 41.06
CA VAL A 112 -44.05 12.16 40.92
C VAL A 112 -43.99 13.69 40.98
N TYR A 113 -45.01 14.34 40.42
CA TYR A 113 -45.19 15.77 40.59
C TYR A 113 -45.53 16.09 42.05
N GLU A 114 -45.03 17.22 42.54
CA GLU A 114 -45.43 17.76 43.83
C GLU A 114 -46.95 17.99 43.83
N ARG A 115 -47.59 17.81 44.99
CA ARG A 115 -49.05 17.94 45.10
C ARG A 115 -49.52 19.32 44.62
N GLY A 116 -50.45 19.32 43.66
CA GLY A 116 -50.99 20.53 43.07
C GLY A 116 -50.15 21.12 41.93
N THR A 117 -49.02 20.50 41.60
CA THR A 117 -48.23 20.83 40.40
C THR A 117 -48.53 19.86 39.26
N ALA A 118 -48.29 20.31 38.03
CA ALA A 118 -48.47 19.52 36.81
C ALA A 118 -47.31 19.80 35.85
N ALA A 119 -47.21 18.99 34.81
CA ALA A 119 -46.19 19.16 33.78
C ALA A 119 -46.31 20.51 33.06
N ASP A 120 -45.20 21.24 32.99
CA ASP A 120 -45.08 22.45 32.19
C ASP A 120 -44.49 22.10 30.81
N GLU A 121 -45.34 22.13 29.79
CA GLU A 121 -44.94 21.83 28.41
C GLU A 121 -43.92 22.83 27.86
N GLN A 122 -43.98 24.10 28.28
CA GLN A 122 -42.98 25.10 27.88
C GLN A 122 -41.61 24.84 28.51
N GLN A 123 -41.60 24.35 29.75
CA GLN A 123 -40.38 23.86 30.39
C GLN A 123 -39.80 22.65 29.64
N PHE A 124 -40.64 21.71 29.20
CA PHE A 124 -40.21 20.59 28.38
C PHE A 124 -39.56 21.05 27.07
N ILE A 125 -40.21 21.95 26.33
CA ILE A 125 -39.69 22.50 25.06
C ILE A 125 -38.35 23.22 25.29
N THR A 126 -38.21 23.95 26.40
CA THR A 126 -36.96 24.63 26.76
C THR A 126 -35.83 23.63 27.01
N CYS A 127 -36.09 22.58 27.81
CA CYS A 127 -35.11 21.51 28.04
C CYS A 127 -34.78 20.77 26.73
N TYR A 128 -35.78 20.55 25.87
CA TYR A 128 -35.60 19.86 24.60
C TYR A 128 -34.73 20.66 23.63
N LYS A 129 -34.92 21.98 23.53
CA LYS A 129 -34.03 22.88 22.76
C LYS A 129 -32.59 22.84 23.29
N ALA A 130 -32.42 22.82 24.61
CA ALA A 130 -31.08 22.68 25.21
C ALA A 130 -30.44 21.32 24.88
N LEU A 131 -31.22 20.23 24.89
CA LEU A 131 -30.77 18.90 24.51
C LEU A 131 -30.36 18.82 23.03
N ILE A 132 -31.11 19.46 22.13
CA ILE A 132 -30.78 19.58 20.70
C ILE A 132 -29.45 20.33 20.54
N GLY A 133 -29.31 21.48 21.19
CA GLY A 133 -28.08 22.28 21.17
C GLY A 133 -26.87 21.48 21.67
N TYR A 134 -27.03 20.80 22.80
CA TYR A 134 -26.03 19.89 23.36
C TYR A 134 -25.63 18.79 22.36
N THR A 135 -26.60 18.16 21.71
CA THR A 135 -26.37 16.98 20.87
C THR A 135 -25.65 17.33 19.56
N LEU A 136 -26.08 18.42 18.93
CA LEU A 136 -25.59 18.81 17.60
C LEU A 136 -24.30 19.64 17.67
N GLN A 137 -24.08 20.38 18.76
CA GLN A 137 -22.89 21.21 18.93
C GLN A 137 -22.11 20.85 20.20
N LYS A 138 -20.90 20.32 20.01
CA LYS A 138 -20.01 19.81 21.07
C LYS A 138 -19.36 20.89 21.95
N ARG A 139 -19.49 22.16 21.59
CA ARG A 139 -18.70 23.26 22.17
C ARG A 139 -19.11 23.62 23.60
N TYR A 140 -20.38 23.44 23.93
CA TYR A 140 -20.97 23.89 25.19
C TYR A 140 -21.61 22.71 25.92
N LYS A 141 -21.79 22.79 27.24
CA LYS A 141 -22.53 21.80 28.03
C LYS A 141 -24.03 21.98 27.90
N TYR A 142 -24.82 21.07 28.47
CA TYR A 142 -26.28 21.15 28.40
C TYR A 142 -26.78 22.37 29.17
N GLU A 143 -26.23 22.60 30.36
CA GLU A 143 -26.57 23.72 31.24
C GLU A 143 -26.30 25.06 30.56
N ASP A 144 -25.22 25.16 29.78
CA ASP A 144 -24.89 26.37 29.02
C ASP A 144 -26.03 26.73 28.04
N TYR A 145 -26.68 25.74 27.41
CA TYR A 145 -27.83 25.98 26.53
C TYR A 145 -29.12 26.22 27.30
N LEU A 146 -29.28 25.63 28.48
CA LEU A 146 -30.45 25.87 29.32
C LEU A 146 -30.45 27.30 29.86
N ASP A 147 -29.30 27.78 30.34
CA ASP A 147 -29.13 29.10 30.95
C ASP A 147 -28.89 30.20 29.90
N GLY A 148 -28.05 29.91 28.89
CA GLY A 148 -27.64 30.85 27.84
C GLY A 148 -28.52 30.84 26.59
N GLY A 149 -29.40 29.84 26.47
CA GLY A 149 -30.49 29.73 25.50
C GLY A 149 -30.20 30.29 24.10
N MET A 150 -30.97 31.32 23.74
CA MET A 150 -31.02 31.92 22.41
C MET A 150 -29.66 32.42 21.89
N ASN A 151 -28.76 32.85 22.78
CA ASN A 151 -27.49 33.47 22.37
C ASN A 151 -26.46 32.43 21.89
N LEU A 152 -26.53 31.20 22.41
CA LEU A 152 -25.63 30.13 21.99
C LEU A 152 -26.12 29.46 20.71
N MET A 153 -27.42 29.20 20.59
CA MET A 153 -28.01 28.56 19.40
C MET A 153 -27.87 29.44 18.15
N LYS A 154 -27.95 30.78 18.26
CA LYS A 154 -27.76 31.72 17.13
C LYS A 154 -26.38 31.64 16.48
N LYS A 155 -25.37 31.09 17.16
CA LYS A 155 -24.00 30.96 16.63
C LYS A 155 -23.87 29.83 15.60
N ASP A 156 -24.84 28.92 15.55
CA ASP A 156 -24.87 27.81 14.60
C ASP A 156 -26.03 27.99 13.61
N LYS A 157 -25.75 27.81 12.31
CA LYS A 157 -26.73 28.08 11.24
C LYS A 157 -27.95 27.15 11.29
N PHE A 158 -27.77 25.92 11.78
CA PHE A 158 -28.83 24.95 11.90
C PHE A 158 -29.66 25.23 13.15
N LEU A 159 -29.00 25.38 14.31
CA LEU A 159 -29.69 25.66 15.58
C LEU A 159 -30.43 27.01 15.59
N ALA A 160 -29.94 28.00 14.85
CA ALA A 160 -30.60 29.29 14.69
C ALA A 160 -32.01 29.17 14.05
N LYS A 161 -32.26 28.14 13.24
CA LYS A 161 -33.58 27.87 12.63
C LYS A 161 -34.57 27.22 13.61
N ILE A 162 -34.08 26.47 14.60
CA ILE A 162 -34.90 25.81 15.64
C ILE A 162 -35.32 26.81 16.73
N MET A 163 -34.47 27.80 16.99
CA MET A 163 -34.69 28.81 18.03
C MET A 163 -36.08 29.48 18.00
N PRO A 164 -36.57 30.03 16.86
CA PRO A 164 -37.85 30.72 16.80
C PRO A 164 -39.08 29.80 16.83
N LEU A 165 -38.91 28.47 16.76
CA LEU A 165 -40.03 27.52 16.77
C LEU A 165 -40.58 27.42 18.19
N GLU A 166 -41.88 27.63 18.38
CA GLU A 166 -42.49 27.74 19.72
C GLU A 166 -43.12 26.44 20.18
N THR A 167 -43.51 25.57 19.24
CA THR A 167 -44.20 24.31 19.55
C THR A 167 -43.29 23.10 19.38
N LEU A 168 -43.58 22.03 20.13
CA LEU A 168 -42.85 20.76 19.99
C LEU A 168 -43.02 20.18 18.58
N GLU A 169 -44.22 20.28 18.01
CA GLU A 169 -44.57 19.81 16.67
C GLU A 169 -43.72 20.50 15.60
N GLU A 170 -43.59 21.82 15.65
CA GLU A 170 -42.73 22.58 14.72
C GLU A 170 -41.27 22.11 14.77
N ILE A 171 -40.74 21.86 15.97
CA ILE A 171 -39.35 21.41 16.15
C ILE A 171 -39.18 19.99 15.62
N VAL A 172 -40.15 19.10 15.88
CA VAL A 172 -40.14 17.72 15.40
C VAL A 172 -40.24 17.66 13.88
N ASP A 173 -41.11 18.45 13.26
CA ASP A 173 -41.25 18.54 11.81
C ASP A 173 -39.94 19.01 11.16
N PHE A 174 -39.33 20.06 11.72
CA PHE A 174 -38.04 20.57 11.23
C PHE A 174 -36.93 19.51 11.33
N LEU A 175 -36.79 18.85 12.48
CA LEU A 175 -35.79 17.78 12.67
C LEU A 175 -36.09 16.56 11.80
N GLY A 176 -37.36 16.27 11.55
CA GLY A 176 -37.84 15.16 10.72
C GLY A 176 -37.47 15.35 9.25
N GLN A 177 -37.66 16.56 8.72
CA GLN A 177 -37.22 16.92 7.36
C GLN A 177 -35.69 16.76 7.21
N GLU A 178 -34.92 17.32 8.15
CA GLU A 178 -33.45 17.21 8.13
C GLU A 178 -32.96 15.77 8.32
N TYR A 179 -33.69 14.94 9.08
CA TYR A 179 -33.41 13.51 9.19
C TYR A 179 -33.64 12.78 7.86
N GLN A 180 -34.73 13.06 7.16
CA GLN A 180 -35.01 12.44 5.86
C GLN A 180 -33.97 12.82 4.81
N GLU A 181 -33.57 14.09 4.74
CA GLU A 181 -32.51 14.53 3.83
C GLU A 181 -31.17 13.83 4.13
N GLU A 182 -30.81 13.70 5.41
CA GLU A 182 -29.59 13.00 5.83
C GLU A 182 -29.67 11.48 5.64
N ASP A 183 -30.83 10.84 5.85
CA ASP A 183 -31.02 9.39 5.63
C ASP A 183 -30.97 9.05 4.14
N ILE A 184 -31.61 9.85 3.28
CA ILE A 184 -31.53 9.70 1.82
C ILE A 184 -30.07 9.89 1.37
N ALA A 185 -29.40 10.97 1.82
CA ALA A 185 -28.00 11.19 1.50
C ALA A 185 -27.09 10.07 2.02
N PHE A 186 -27.40 9.49 3.18
CA PHE A 186 -26.68 8.36 3.75
C PHE A 186 -26.85 7.09 2.91
N ARG A 187 -28.08 6.76 2.51
CA ARG A 187 -28.40 5.56 1.70
C ARG A 187 -27.90 5.67 0.26
N GLU A 188 -28.03 6.82 -0.37
CA GLU A 188 -27.63 7.03 -1.77
C GLU A 188 -26.12 7.15 -1.96
N LYS A 189 -25.39 7.73 -0.98
CA LYS A 189 -23.94 7.99 -1.13
C LYS A 189 -23.05 6.91 -0.52
N ARG A 190 -23.59 5.84 0.07
CA ARG A 190 -22.77 4.79 0.70
C ARG A 190 -23.23 3.37 0.38
N MET A 191 -22.59 2.78 -0.62
CA MET A 191 -22.04 1.44 -0.40
C MET A 191 -20.82 1.61 0.50
N GLU A 192 -20.91 1.24 1.78
CA GLU A 192 -19.76 1.30 2.70
C GLU A 192 -18.70 0.29 2.28
N VAL A 193 -17.75 0.70 1.45
CA VAL A 193 -16.50 -0.06 1.25
C VAL A 193 -15.57 0.29 2.41
N GLU A 194 -15.17 -0.72 3.18
CA GLU A 194 -14.23 -0.55 4.28
C GLU A 194 -12.95 0.18 3.82
N ARG A 195 -12.61 1.29 4.50
CA ARG A 195 -11.45 2.15 4.15
C ARG A 195 -10.10 1.41 4.20
N SER A 196 -10.04 0.29 4.92
CA SER A 196 -8.89 -0.63 4.98
C SER A 196 -8.72 -1.36 3.64
N TRP A 197 -9.79 -1.97 3.15
CA TRP A 197 -9.80 -2.76 1.92
C TRP A 197 -9.47 -1.91 0.68
N TYR A 198 -10.01 -0.69 0.61
CA TYR A 198 -9.69 0.23 -0.50
C TYR A 198 -8.20 0.64 -0.53
N ARG A 199 -7.61 0.91 0.65
CA ARG A 199 -6.16 1.25 0.72
C ARG A 199 -5.29 0.06 0.32
N ILE A 200 -5.60 -1.14 0.81
CA ILE A 200 -4.86 -2.36 0.50
C ILE A 200 -4.93 -2.67 -1.01
N ASN A 201 -6.12 -2.57 -1.62
CA ASN A 201 -6.28 -2.82 -3.05
C ASN A 201 -5.54 -1.82 -3.93
N ARG A 202 -5.47 -0.56 -3.52
CA ARG A 202 -4.66 0.44 -4.24
C ARG A 202 -3.18 0.05 -4.27
N TRP A 203 -2.64 -0.47 -3.17
CA TRP A 203 -1.26 -0.97 -3.12
C TRP A 203 -1.07 -2.25 -3.94
N TYR A 204 -2.03 -3.19 -3.91
CA TYR A 204 -1.98 -4.38 -4.75
C TYR A 204 -1.93 -4.03 -6.24
N LEU A 205 -2.67 -3.02 -6.68
CA LEU A 205 -2.62 -2.55 -8.07
C LEU A 205 -1.26 -1.98 -8.46
N PHE A 206 -0.61 -1.22 -7.58
CA PHE A 206 0.74 -0.71 -7.86
C PHE A 206 1.79 -1.83 -7.88
N ILE A 207 1.71 -2.77 -6.94
CA ILE A 207 2.64 -3.90 -6.88
C ILE A 207 2.45 -4.81 -8.09
N SER A 208 1.22 -5.11 -8.48
CA SER A 208 0.95 -5.93 -9.66
C SER A 208 1.45 -5.27 -10.95
N LEU A 209 1.27 -3.95 -11.08
CA LEU A 209 1.81 -3.20 -12.22
C LEU A 209 3.34 -3.28 -12.30
N LEU A 210 4.04 -3.10 -11.17
CA LEU A 210 5.50 -3.23 -11.12
C LEU A 210 5.97 -4.65 -11.47
N LEU A 211 5.27 -5.68 -10.98
CA LEU A 211 5.58 -7.07 -11.32
C LEU A 211 5.40 -7.35 -12.81
N ILE A 212 4.34 -6.82 -13.43
CA ILE A 212 4.10 -6.96 -14.88
C ILE A 212 5.25 -6.31 -15.66
N ILE A 213 5.64 -5.08 -15.30
CA ILE A 213 6.75 -4.38 -15.95
C ILE A 213 8.06 -5.19 -15.84
N GLY A 214 8.37 -5.69 -14.65
CA GLY A 214 9.57 -6.52 -14.43
C GLY A 214 9.55 -7.81 -15.24
N ALA A 215 8.41 -8.51 -15.27
CA ALA A 215 8.24 -9.72 -16.07
C ALA A 215 8.39 -9.43 -17.58
N SER A 216 7.79 -8.35 -18.07
CA SER A 216 7.93 -7.93 -19.46
C SER A 216 9.38 -7.60 -19.83
N ALA A 217 10.11 -6.89 -18.97
CA ALA A 217 11.52 -6.58 -19.19
C ALA A 217 12.37 -7.85 -19.25
N TYR A 218 12.13 -8.81 -18.34
CA TYR A 218 12.83 -10.10 -18.36
C TYR A 218 12.54 -10.90 -19.63
N ILE A 219 11.27 -10.99 -20.06
CA ILE A 219 10.88 -11.67 -21.30
C ILE A 219 11.57 -11.04 -22.51
N MET A 220 11.66 -9.71 -22.54
CA MET A 220 12.33 -8.97 -23.61
C MET A 220 13.83 -9.29 -23.63
N TYR A 221 14.50 -9.23 -22.48
CA TYR A 221 15.91 -9.63 -22.38
C TYR A 221 16.15 -11.08 -22.83
N ALA A 222 15.33 -12.02 -22.34
CA ALA A 222 15.44 -13.43 -22.71
C ALA A 222 15.24 -13.65 -24.22
N SER A 223 14.29 -12.94 -24.84
CA SER A 223 13.96 -13.10 -26.25
C SER A 223 14.99 -12.46 -27.19
N PHE A 224 15.50 -11.28 -26.87
CA PHE A 224 16.38 -10.53 -27.78
C PHE A 224 17.87 -10.73 -27.51
N VAL A 225 18.27 -11.13 -26.31
CA VAL A 225 19.68 -11.31 -25.94
C VAL A 225 20.01 -12.78 -25.71
N GLN A 226 19.24 -13.46 -24.86
CA GLN A 226 19.57 -14.82 -24.44
C GLN A 226 19.30 -15.86 -25.53
N ARG A 227 18.15 -15.79 -26.22
CA ARG A 227 17.79 -16.73 -27.29
C ARG A 227 18.76 -16.70 -28.46
N PRO A 228 19.05 -15.55 -29.12
CA PRO A 228 19.98 -15.53 -30.25
C PRO A 228 21.37 -16.06 -29.89
N ARG A 229 21.84 -15.79 -28.67
CA ARG A 229 23.12 -16.32 -28.17
C ARG A 229 23.08 -17.84 -28.01
N THR A 230 21.99 -18.38 -27.46
CA THR A 230 21.83 -19.82 -27.28
C THR A 230 21.74 -20.52 -28.64
N ASP A 231 20.99 -19.97 -29.58
CA ASP A 231 20.86 -20.50 -30.94
C ASP A 231 22.20 -20.45 -31.69
N ALA A 232 22.98 -19.38 -31.53
CA ALA A 232 24.34 -19.26 -32.06
C ALA A 232 25.27 -20.34 -31.51
N ILE A 233 25.21 -20.62 -30.21
CA ILE A 233 26.02 -21.68 -29.58
C ILE A 233 25.62 -23.05 -30.13
N ILE A 234 24.32 -23.36 -30.19
CA ILE A 234 23.83 -24.65 -30.73
C ILE A 234 24.23 -24.82 -32.20
N SER A 235 24.11 -23.75 -32.99
CA SER A 235 24.52 -23.75 -34.40
C SER A 235 26.03 -24.00 -34.54
N ALA A 236 26.85 -23.39 -33.69
CA ALA A 236 28.29 -23.59 -33.69
C ALA A 236 28.67 -25.02 -33.28
N ASP A 237 28.00 -25.59 -32.27
CA ASP A 237 28.18 -26.97 -31.85
C ASP A 237 27.91 -27.94 -33.02
N ASN A 238 26.79 -27.76 -33.73
CA ASN A 238 26.45 -28.57 -34.91
C ASN A 238 27.48 -28.39 -36.03
N ALA A 239 27.85 -27.15 -36.36
CA ALA A 239 28.81 -26.87 -37.43
C ALA A 239 30.19 -27.48 -37.15
N PHE A 240 30.64 -27.47 -35.89
CA PHE A 240 31.91 -28.09 -35.52
C PHE A 240 31.87 -29.62 -35.66
N MET A 241 30.75 -30.26 -35.29
CA MET A 241 30.56 -31.71 -35.48
C MET A 241 30.59 -32.10 -36.96
N GLU A 242 30.09 -31.23 -37.84
CA GLU A 242 30.16 -31.37 -39.29
C GLU A 242 31.52 -30.98 -39.89
N SER A 243 32.51 -30.60 -39.06
CA SER A 243 33.80 -30.04 -39.48
C SER A 243 33.70 -28.79 -40.36
N ASN A 244 32.57 -28.07 -40.29
CA ASN A 244 32.33 -26.80 -40.97
C ASN A 244 32.87 -25.64 -40.11
N TYR A 245 34.19 -25.41 -40.17
CA TYR A 245 34.86 -24.38 -39.38
C TYR A 245 34.43 -22.94 -39.72
N VAL A 246 34.07 -22.67 -40.99
CA VAL A 246 33.51 -21.37 -41.39
C VAL A 246 32.16 -21.14 -40.69
N GLY A 247 31.30 -22.16 -40.65
CA GLY A 247 30.04 -22.11 -39.91
C GLY A 247 30.21 -21.85 -38.42
N VAL A 248 31.24 -22.41 -37.78
CA VAL A 248 31.57 -22.13 -36.37
C VAL A 248 31.91 -20.65 -36.16
N ILE A 249 32.76 -20.10 -37.03
CA ILE A 249 33.15 -18.67 -36.98
C ILE A 249 31.91 -17.80 -37.17
N ASP A 250 31.10 -18.08 -38.19
CA ASP A 250 29.91 -17.28 -38.51
C ASP A 250 28.86 -17.29 -37.41
N SER A 251 28.65 -18.44 -36.76
CA SER A 251 27.69 -18.56 -35.66
C SER A 251 28.18 -17.84 -34.40
N LEU A 252 29.48 -17.87 -34.09
CA LEU A 252 30.02 -17.28 -32.85
C LEU A 252 30.59 -15.87 -33.01
N LYS A 253 30.66 -15.28 -34.21
CA LYS A 253 31.30 -13.96 -34.43
C LYS A 253 30.75 -12.84 -33.55
N ASN A 254 29.44 -12.85 -33.27
CA ASN A 254 28.75 -11.83 -32.48
C ASN A 254 28.61 -12.22 -30.99
N VAL A 255 29.20 -13.34 -30.56
CA VAL A 255 29.17 -13.77 -29.16
C VAL A 255 30.41 -13.25 -28.46
N ASP A 256 30.24 -12.39 -27.45
CA ASP A 256 31.38 -11.83 -26.70
C ASP A 256 32.18 -12.93 -26.00
N MET A 257 33.48 -12.66 -25.84
CA MET A 257 34.44 -13.59 -25.25
C MET A 257 34.04 -14.08 -23.85
N GLN A 258 33.40 -13.21 -23.05
CA GLN A 258 32.91 -13.51 -21.71
C GLN A 258 31.80 -14.58 -21.66
N TYR A 259 31.11 -14.80 -22.78
CA TYR A 259 30.02 -15.78 -22.86
C TYR A 259 30.44 -17.10 -23.50
N LEU A 260 31.70 -17.21 -23.93
CA LEU A 260 32.24 -18.46 -24.46
C LEU A 260 32.79 -19.28 -23.30
N ASP A 261 32.24 -20.49 -23.09
CA ASP A 261 32.82 -21.45 -22.16
C ASP A 261 34.11 -22.07 -22.75
N LYS A 262 34.83 -22.88 -21.96
CA LYS A 262 36.08 -23.52 -22.38
C LYS A 262 35.96 -24.36 -23.66
N TYR A 263 34.80 -24.98 -23.92
CA TYR A 263 34.57 -25.80 -25.11
C TYR A 263 34.37 -24.91 -26.33
N LYS A 264 33.62 -23.82 -26.20
CA LYS A 264 33.35 -22.90 -27.32
C LYS A 264 34.59 -22.10 -27.66
N LYS A 265 35.40 -21.72 -26.66
CA LYS A 265 36.73 -21.15 -26.88
C LYS A 265 37.63 -22.11 -27.65
N TYR A 266 37.64 -23.39 -27.27
CA TYR A 266 38.39 -24.41 -28.03
C TYR A 266 37.90 -24.51 -29.48
N MET A 267 36.60 -24.73 -29.70
CA MET A 267 36.03 -24.88 -31.04
C MET A 267 36.30 -23.67 -31.94
N LEU A 268 36.10 -22.46 -31.40
CA LEU A 268 36.29 -21.22 -32.15
C LEU A 268 37.77 -20.96 -32.45
N SER A 269 38.68 -21.19 -31.51
CA SER A 269 40.13 -21.07 -31.74
C SER A 269 40.62 -22.05 -32.82
N VAL A 270 40.16 -23.31 -32.77
CA VAL A 270 40.47 -24.32 -33.79
C VAL A 270 39.92 -23.90 -35.16
N ALA A 271 38.70 -23.37 -35.19
CA ALA A 271 38.08 -22.91 -36.42
C ALA A 271 38.87 -21.76 -37.06
N TYR A 272 39.28 -20.76 -36.27
CA TYR A 272 40.12 -19.66 -36.75
C TYR A 272 41.47 -20.16 -37.29
N VAL A 273 42.21 -20.98 -36.52
CA VAL A 273 43.51 -21.53 -36.97
C VAL A 273 43.37 -22.32 -38.28
N LYS A 274 42.30 -23.11 -38.43
CA LYS A 274 42.05 -23.86 -39.67
C LYS A 274 41.71 -22.95 -40.86
N SER A 275 41.08 -21.82 -40.60
CA SER A 275 40.73 -20.80 -41.60
C SER A 275 41.88 -19.83 -41.93
N GLU A 276 42.96 -19.81 -41.15
CA GLU A 276 44.12 -18.94 -41.42
C GLU A 276 44.86 -19.30 -42.72
N ASN A 277 45.58 -18.34 -43.28
CA ASN A 277 46.39 -18.54 -44.49
C ASN A 277 47.80 -19.07 -44.15
N LEU A 278 47.84 -20.27 -43.54
CA LEU A 278 49.07 -20.99 -43.13
C LEU A 278 49.19 -22.33 -43.88
N THR A 279 50.40 -22.90 -43.94
CA THR A 279 50.60 -24.25 -44.49
C THR A 279 49.91 -25.30 -43.61
N SER A 280 49.59 -26.46 -44.18
CA SER A 280 48.96 -27.55 -43.42
C SER A 280 49.80 -27.99 -42.21
N GLU A 281 51.12 -28.05 -42.37
CA GLU A 281 52.05 -28.43 -41.29
C GLU A 281 52.09 -27.38 -40.17
N GLN A 282 52.11 -26.09 -40.51
CA GLN A 282 52.04 -25.01 -39.52
C GLN A 282 50.74 -25.06 -38.73
N LYS A 283 49.61 -25.31 -39.42
CA LYS A 283 48.30 -25.46 -38.76
C LYS A 283 48.28 -26.66 -37.81
N GLU A 284 48.82 -27.79 -38.21
CA GLU A 284 48.86 -28.99 -37.36
C GLU A 284 49.71 -28.77 -36.10
N ASN A 285 50.87 -28.11 -36.23
CA ASN A 285 51.73 -27.75 -35.10
C ASN A 285 51.02 -26.82 -34.11
N ILE A 286 50.32 -25.79 -34.61
CA ILE A 286 49.53 -24.89 -33.76
C ILE A 286 48.38 -25.66 -33.09
N LEU A 287 47.63 -26.47 -33.84
CA LEU A 287 46.49 -27.22 -33.31
C LEU A 287 46.91 -28.25 -32.25
N ALA A 288 48.10 -28.84 -32.35
CA ALA A 288 48.63 -29.74 -31.33
C ALA A 288 48.83 -29.06 -29.97
N SER A 289 49.08 -27.74 -29.96
CA SER A 289 49.20 -26.95 -28.72
C SER A 289 47.85 -26.51 -28.13
N ILE A 290 46.77 -26.56 -28.91
CA ILE A 290 45.43 -26.15 -28.49
C ILE A 290 44.66 -27.37 -27.98
N SER A 291 44.38 -27.40 -26.67
CA SER A 291 43.54 -28.44 -26.07
C SER A 291 42.37 -27.86 -25.27
N ILE A 292 41.28 -28.63 -25.14
CA ILE A 292 40.05 -28.22 -24.45
C ILE A 292 40.37 -27.76 -23.01
N ASN A 293 41.10 -28.58 -22.26
CA ASN A 293 41.50 -28.30 -20.87
C ASN A 293 42.89 -27.64 -20.74
N GLY A 294 43.53 -27.29 -21.86
CA GLY A 294 44.81 -26.59 -21.86
C GLY A 294 44.65 -25.09 -21.63
N ASP A 295 45.73 -24.36 -21.92
CA ASP A 295 45.83 -22.93 -21.69
C ASP A 295 44.69 -22.14 -22.33
N GLU A 296 43.92 -21.45 -21.49
CA GLU A 296 42.81 -20.62 -21.94
C GLU A 296 43.28 -19.43 -22.75
N LYS A 297 44.37 -18.75 -22.32
CA LYS A 297 44.91 -17.55 -22.97
C LYS A 297 45.37 -17.82 -24.39
N LEU A 298 45.91 -19.00 -24.66
CA LEU A 298 46.26 -19.41 -26.01
C LEU A 298 45.02 -19.49 -26.92
N LYS A 299 43.90 -20.04 -26.43
CA LYS A 299 42.63 -20.04 -27.18
C LYS A 299 42.11 -18.63 -27.38
N GLU A 300 42.19 -17.78 -26.35
CA GLU A 300 41.79 -16.37 -26.44
C GLU A 300 42.60 -15.61 -27.49
N TYR A 301 43.93 -15.83 -27.55
CA TYR A 301 44.81 -15.23 -28.54
C TYR A 301 44.33 -15.51 -29.97
N TRP A 302 44.12 -16.79 -30.31
CA TRP A 302 43.67 -17.18 -31.65
C TRP A 302 42.27 -16.64 -31.99
N ILE A 303 41.38 -16.53 -30.99
CA ILE A 303 40.06 -15.92 -31.17
C ILE A 303 40.15 -14.42 -31.41
N TYR A 304 40.94 -13.68 -30.60
CA TYR A 304 41.11 -12.24 -30.77
C TYR A 304 41.77 -11.91 -32.10
N LEU A 305 42.81 -12.66 -32.45
CA LEU A 305 43.49 -12.50 -33.73
C LEU A 305 42.55 -12.77 -34.92
N GLY A 306 41.80 -13.87 -34.88
CA GLY A 306 40.82 -14.21 -35.93
C GLY A 306 39.63 -13.23 -36.01
N ARG A 307 39.33 -12.51 -34.92
CA ARG A 307 38.36 -11.40 -34.89
C ARG A 307 38.97 -10.05 -35.26
N LEU A 308 40.25 -10.02 -35.64
CA LEU A 308 41.03 -8.81 -35.95
C LEU A 308 41.17 -7.84 -34.77
N ASN A 309 40.93 -8.30 -33.54
CA ASN A 309 41.22 -7.54 -32.33
C ASN A 309 42.69 -7.75 -31.95
N THR A 310 43.57 -7.12 -32.73
CA THR A 310 45.02 -7.32 -32.65
C THR A 310 45.65 -6.75 -31.39
N ASP A 311 45.03 -5.78 -30.72
CA ASP A 311 45.55 -5.21 -29.47
C ASP A 311 45.44 -6.20 -28.30
N GLU A 312 44.30 -6.88 -28.17
CA GLU A 312 44.13 -7.94 -27.16
C GLU A 312 45.00 -9.16 -27.47
N ALA A 313 45.17 -9.49 -28.76
CA ALA A 313 46.06 -10.57 -29.18
C ALA A 313 47.53 -10.26 -28.85
N GLU A 314 48.01 -9.04 -29.13
CA GLU A 314 49.36 -8.59 -28.78
C GLU A 314 49.58 -8.64 -27.25
N ASN A 315 48.62 -8.12 -26.48
CA ASN A 315 48.70 -8.13 -25.02
C ASN A 315 48.84 -9.56 -24.48
N ILE A 316 48.07 -10.52 -25.02
CA ILE A 316 48.21 -11.93 -24.64
C ILE A 316 49.58 -12.48 -25.02
N ALA A 317 50.09 -12.21 -26.22
CA ALA A 317 51.41 -12.68 -26.65
C ALA A 317 52.54 -12.14 -25.75
N LEU A 318 52.49 -10.85 -25.39
CA LEU A 318 53.43 -10.23 -24.46
C LEU A 318 53.35 -10.82 -23.05
N GLN A 319 52.12 -11.02 -22.52
CA GLN A 319 51.91 -11.66 -21.22
C GLN A 319 52.47 -13.09 -21.18
N ARG A 320 52.47 -13.78 -22.32
CA ARG A 320 53.02 -15.13 -22.46
C ARG A 320 54.53 -15.14 -22.72
N SER A 321 55.12 -13.99 -23.04
CA SER A 321 56.50 -13.91 -23.54
C SER A 321 56.73 -14.88 -24.72
N ASP A 322 55.72 -14.98 -25.60
CA ASP A 322 55.70 -15.90 -26.74
C ASP A 322 56.02 -15.12 -28.02
N ASP A 323 57.31 -15.06 -28.35
CA ASP A 323 57.86 -14.29 -29.47
C ASP A 323 57.28 -14.78 -30.83
N GLN A 324 56.85 -16.05 -30.95
CA GLN A 324 56.21 -16.58 -32.16
C GLN A 324 54.78 -16.06 -32.34
N LEU A 325 53.97 -16.07 -31.27
CA LEU A 325 52.65 -15.45 -31.30
C LEU A 325 52.75 -13.94 -31.50
N LEU A 326 53.72 -13.29 -30.88
CA LEU A 326 53.93 -11.85 -31.03
C LEU A 326 54.29 -11.48 -32.48
N LEU A 327 55.23 -12.21 -33.10
CA LEU A 327 55.59 -12.05 -34.50
C LEU A 327 54.38 -12.22 -35.42
N TYR A 328 53.56 -13.25 -35.19
CA TYR A 328 52.36 -13.51 -35.98
C TYR A 328 51.30 -12.40 -35.82
N CYS A 329 51.14 -11.86 -34.61
CA CYS A 329 50.30 -10.70 -34.36
C CYS A 329 50.78 -9.46 -35.13
N TYR A 330 52.09 -9.18 -35.14
CA TYR A 330 52.66 -8.04 -35.86
C TYR A 330 52.54 -8.18 -37.38
N LEU A 331 52.75 -9.36 -37.95
CA LEU A 331 52.48 -9.62 -39.36
C LEU A 331 51.02 -9.35 -39.73
N THR A 332 50.10 -9.71 -38.83
CA THR A 332 48.66 -9.43 -39.00
C THR A 332 48.36 -7.94 -38.90
N LYS A 333 48.90 -7.24 -37.90
CA LYS A 333 48.79 -5.78 -37.75
C LYS A 333 49.33 -5.04 -38.98
N ARG A 334 50.48 -5.45 -39.51
CA ARG A 334 51.05 -4.88 -40.75
C ARG A 334 50.10 -5.04 -41.94
N SER A 335 49.58 -6.25 -42.16
CA SER A 335 48.60 -6.53 -43.23
C SER A 335 47.33 -5.69 -43.11
N LEU A 336 46.85 -5.42 -41.89
CA LEU A 336 45.71 -4.54 -41.64
C LEU A 336 46.05 -3.06 -41.92
N LEU A 337 47.22 -2.59 -41.48
CA LEU A 337 47.70 -1.23 -41.77
C LEU A 337 47.89 -0.99 -43.26
N GLU A 338 48.46 -1.96 -43.99
CA GLU A 338 48.61 -1.91 -45.46
C GLU A 338 47.27 -1.72 -46.17
N LYS A 339 46.19 -2.31 -45.65
CA LYS A 339 44.83 -2.21 -46.22
C LYS A 339 44.04 -1.01 -45.71
N ASN A 340 44.52 -0.30 -44.69
CA ASN A 340 43.83 0.84 -44.11
C ASN A 340 43.84 2.03 -45.07
N THR A 341 42.64 2.55 -45.39
CA THR A 341 42.42 3.70 -46.30
C THR A 341 42.07 5.00 -45.57
N GLU A 342 41.94 4.97 -44.24
CA GLU A 342 41.54 6.11 -43.41
C GLU A 342 42.73 6.96 -42.93
N LEU A 343 43.89 6.34 -42.78
CA LEU A 343 45.12 7.02 -42.35
C LEU A 343 45.72 7.87 -43.47
N SER A 344 46.35 8.99 -43.10
CA SER A 344 47.15 9.76 -44.06
C SER A 344 48.37 8.96 -44.53
N GLY A 345 48.85 9.22 -45.75
CA GLY A 345 49.99 8.48 -46.31
C GLY A 345 51.25 8.55 -45.43
N ALA A 346 51.52 9.70 -44.82
CA ALA A 346 52.67 9.88 -43.94
C ALA A 346 52.55 9.09 -42.63
N GLU A 347 51.38 9.13 -41.97
CA GLU A 347 51.13 8.37 -40.74
C GLU A 347 51.16 6.87 -41.00
N LYS A 348 50.57 6.42 -42.11
CA LYS A 348 50.59 5.02 -42.52
C LYS A 348 52.01 4.52 -42.77
N THR A 349 52.85 5.28 -43.48
CA THR A 349 54.25 4.90 -43.71
C THR A 349 55.04 4.86 -42.40
N ALA A 350 54.84 5.81 -41.49
CA ALA A 350 55.52 5.80 -40.20
C ALA A 350 55.17 4.56 -39.36
N LEU A 351 53.89 4.20 -39.29
CA LEU A 351 53.42 3.01 -38.57
C LEU A 351 53.89 1.71 -39.22
N LEU A 352 53.92 1.64 -40.56
CA LEU A 352 54.43 0.47 -41.26
C LEU A 352 55.92 0.26 -41.00
N ASN A 353 56.72 1.34 -41.00
CA ASN A 353 58.15 1.26 -40.69
C ASN A 353 58.41 0.82 -39.24
N ASP A 354 57.62 1.30 -38.27
CA ASP A 354 57.69 0.85 -36.87
C ASP A 354 57.36 -0.64 -36.73
N MET A 355 56.29 -1.09 -37.41
CA MET A 355 55.92 -2.51 -37.42
C MET A 355 56.99 -3.38 -38.11
N GLU A 356 57.57 -2.91 -39.21
CA GLU A 356 58.63 -3.62 -39.94
C GLU A 356 59.87 -3.78 -39.06
N SER A 357 60.30 -2.72 -38.36
CA SER A 357 61.40 -2.80 -37.40
C SER A 357 61.14 -3.83 -36.29
N LYS A 358 59.92 -3.87 -35.74
CA LYS A 358 59.54 -4.85 -34.71
C LYS A 358 59.49 -6.29 -35.25
N ILE A 359 59.04 -6.45 -36.49
CA ILE A 359 59.00 -7.75 -37.17
C ILE A 359 60.44 -8.23 -37.45
N GLU A 360 61.32 -7.37 -37.94
CA GLU A 360 62.73 -7.71 -38.20
C GLU A 360 63.48 -8.09 -36.92
N GLU A 361 63.27 -7.35 -35.83
CA GLU A 361 63.88 -7.65 -34.52
C GLU A 361 63.48 -9.04 -34.01
N LEU A 362 62.21 -9.42 -34.16
CA LEU A 362 61.71 -10.72 -33.74
C LEU A 362 62.09 -11.83 -34.73
N ALA A 363 62.00 -11.60 -36.05
CA ALA A 363 62.34 -12.57 -37.08
C ALA A 363 63.84 -12.91 -37.07
N GLY A 364 64.70 -11.92 -36.84
CA GLY A 364 66.16 -12.12 -36.76
C GLY A 364 66.60 -13.06 -35.64
N LYS A 365 65.84 -13.14 -34.53
CA LYS A 365 66.10 -14.12 -33.46
C LYS A 365 65.91 -15.56 -33.95
N TYR A 366 64.94 -15.80 -34.83
CA TYR A 366 64.61 -17.12 -35.35
C TYR A 366 65.47 -17.56 -36.53
N GLU A 367 66.02 -16.62 -37.32
CA GLU A 367 67.02 -16.94 -38.35
C GLU A 367 68.40 -17.32 -37.75
N THR A 368 68.66 -16.96 -36.49
CA THR A 368 69.91 -17.32 -35.76
C THR A 368 69.81 -18.56 -34.88
N GLU A 369 68.63 -19.17 -34.75
CA GLU A 369 68.36 -20.34 -33.89
C GLU A 369 68.11 -21.66 -34.66
N GLU A 370 68.16 -21.66 -36.00
CA GLU A 370 68.42 -22.85 -36.83
C GLU A 370 69.93 -23.08 -37.03
#